data_AF-A0A961UX59-F1
#
_entry.id   AF-A0A961UX59-F1
#
_cell.length_a   1.000
_cell.length_b   1.000
_cell.length_c   1.000
_cell.angle_alpha   90.00
_cell.angle_beta   90.00
_cell.angle_gamma   90.00
#
_symmetry.space_group_name_H-M   'P 1'
#
loop_
_entity.id
_entity.type
_entity.pdbx_description
1 polymer ?
#
loop_
_entity_poly.entity_id
_entity_poly.type
_entity_poly.pdbx_seq_one_letter_code
_entity_poly.pdbx_strand_id
1 'polypeptide(L)' 'MDHTYRRKPVTLTVREDVLQAAKALSLNTSQAAEAGIRDAVREALTDKWLADNAAAISAYNADLEARGPAIPVLWAKR' A
#
# COMPACT_ATOMS: atom_id res chain seq x y z
N MET A 1 -19.51 9.62 7.90
CA MET A 1 -19.81 8.22 8.27
C MET A 1 -18.54 7.62 8.88
N ASP A 2 -18.37 7.79 10.18
CA ASP A 2 -17.27 7.17 10.93
C ASP A 2 -17.59 5.68 11.09
N HIS A 3 -17.04 4.85 10.20
CA HIS A 3 -17.10 3.40 10.41
C HIS A 3 -16.11 3.10 11.53
N THR A 4 -16.62 3.03 12.75
CA THR A 4 -15.86 2.48 13.88
C THR A 4 -15.50 1.03 13.53
N TYR A 5 -14.32 0.85 12.91
CA TYR A 5 -13.86 -0.44 12.44
C TYR A 5 -13.45 -1.25 13.67
N ARG A 6 -14.43 -1.93 14.28
CA ARG A 6 -14.22 -2.77 15.45
C ARG A 6 -13.34 -3.93 15.04
N ARG A 7 -12.26 -4.17 15.79
CA ARG A 7 -11.46 -5.39 15.62
C ARG A 7 -12.35 -6.61 15.83
N LYS A 8 -12.40 -7.48 14.83
CA LYS A 8 -13.06 -8.77 14.94
C LYS A 8 -11.99 -9.83 15.25
N PRO A 9 -12.12 -10.61 16.33
CA PRO A 9 -11.25 -11.74 16.58
C PRO A 9 -11.34 -12.73 15.41
N VAL A 10 -10.19 -13.19 14.91
CA VAL A 10 -10.09 -14.17 13.84
C VAL A 10 -9.07 -15.23 14.22
N THR A 11 -9.30 -16.46 13.79
CA THR A 11 -8.34 -17.56 13.92
C THR A 11 -7.50 -17.63 12.66
N LEU A 12 -6.18 -17.66 12.82
CA LEU A 12 -5.21 -17.68 11.72
C LEU A 12 -4.09 -18.67 12.04
N THR A 13 -3.56 -19.31 11.00
CA THR A 13 -2.43 -20.24 11.11
C THR A 13 -1.14 -19.49 10.79
N VAL A 14 -0.19 -19.50 11.73
CA VAL A 14 1.13 -18.89 11.57
C VAL A 14 2.17 -19.94 11.90
N ARG A 15 3.34 -19.84 11.26
CA ARG A 15 4.46 -20.74 11.55
C ARG A 15 4.85 -20.68 13.01
N GLU A 16 5.17 -21.84 13.57
CA GLU A 16 5.51 -21.97 14.98
C GLU A 16 6.75 -21.15 15.36
N ASP A 17 7.79 -21.16 14.54
CA ASP A 17 9.04 -20.44 14.80
C ASP A 17 8.84 -18.93 14.89
N VAL A 18 7.96 -18.37 14.05
CA VAL A 18 7.59 -16.95 14.09
C VAL A 18 6.85 -16.62 15.39
N LEU A 19 5.92 -17.48 15.82
CA LEU A 19 5.20 -17.28 17.08
C LEU A 19 6.13 -17.41 18.31
N GLN A 20 7.07 -18.36 18.29
CA GLN A 20 8.05 -18.51 19.35
C GLN A 20 8.95 -17.28 19.45
N ALA A 21 9.46 -16.77 18.32
CA ALA A 21 10.26 -15.56 18.27
C ALA A 21 9.49 -14.34 18.79
N ALA A 22 8.22 -14.16 18.35
CA ALA A 22 7.38 -13.06 18.81
C ALA A 22 7.14 -13.10 20.32
N LYS A 23 6.91 -14.29 20.90
CA LYS A 23 6.76 -14.48 22.34
C LYS A 23 8.05 -14.18 23.10
N ALA A 24 9.20 -14.67 22.63
CA ALA A 24 10.50 -14.42 23.25
C ALA A 24 10.82 -12.91 23.30
N LEU A 25 10.36 -12.16 22.28
CA LEU A 25 10.50 -10.71 22.18
C LEU A 25 9.34 -9.92 22.83
N SER A 26 8.38 -10.59 23.47
CA SER A 26 7.18 -9.97 24.06
C SER A 26 6.39 -9.07 23.10
N LEU A 27 6.33 -9.44 21.81
CA LEU A 27 5.62 -8.67 20.80
C LEU A 27 4.10 -8.87 20.89
N ASN A 28 3.36 -7.80 20.63
CA ASN A 28 1.91 -7.87 20.45
C ASN A 28 1.59 -8.54 19.09
N THR A 29 1.39 -9.86 19.13
CA THR A 29 1.19 -10.68 17.92
C THR A 29 -0.03 -10.25 17.12
N SER A 30 -1.12 -9.83 17.79
CA SER A 30 -2.33 -9.34 17.13
C SER A 30 -2.05 -8.05 16.35
N GLN A 31 -1.33 -7.11 16.96
CA GLN A 31 -0.98 -5.85 16.32
C GLN A 31 -0.02 -6.05 15.15
N ALA A 32 0.98 -6.93 15.32
CA ALA A 32 1.92 -7.28 14.26
C ALA A 32 1.22 -7.95 13.06
N ALA A 33 0.28 -8.88 13.33
CA ALA A 33 -0.53 -9.50 12.28
C ALA A 33 -1.41 -8.47 11.56
N GLU A 34 -2.05 -7.55 12.29
CA GLU A 34 -2.85 -6.48 11.69
C GLU A 34 -2.02 -5.58 10.78
N ALA A 35 -0.80 -5.21 11.20
CA ALA A 35 0.12 -4.40 10.40
C ALA A 35 0.51 -5.12 9.10
N GLY A 36 0.92 -6.39 9.19
CA GLY A 36 1.28 -7.19 8.02
C GLY A 36 0.12 -7.36 7.03
N ILE A 37 -1.10 -7.60 7.51
CA ILE A 37 -2.29 -7.68 6.66
C ILE A 37 -2.57 -6.34 5.98
N ARG A 38 -2.46 -5.22 6.71
CA ARG A 38 -2.68 -3.88 6.14
C ARG A 38 -1.67 -3.57 5.03
N ASP A 39 -0.40 -3.90 5.24
CA ASP A 39 0.64 -3.66 4.26
C ASP A 39 0.42 -4.51 3.01
N ALA A 40 0.10 -5.80 3.17
CA ALA A 40 -0.21 -6.69 2.04
C ALA A 40 -1.46 -6.24 1.26
N VAL A 41 -2.51 -5.78 1.95
CA VAL A 41 -3.71 -5.23 1.30
C VAL A 41 -3.37 -3.96 0.52
N ARG A 42 -2.56 -3.06 1.09
CA ARG A 42 -2.13 -1.84 0.40
C ARG A 42 -1.37 -2.18 -0.87
N GLU A 43 -0.41 -3.09 -0.81
CA GLU A 43 0.39 -3.53 -1.96
C GLU A 43 -0.51 -4.11 -3.06
N ALA A 44 -1.40 -5.05 -2.71
CA ALA A 44 -2.32 -5.65 -3.68
C ALA A 44 -3.26 -4.63 -4.34
N LEU A 45 -3.73 -3.63 -3.59
CA LEU A 45 -4.54 -2.54 -4.14
C LEU A 45 -3.72 -1.62 -5.05
N THR A 46 -2.48 -1.31 -4.69
CA THR A 46 -1.57 -0.54 -5.54
C THR A 46 -1.31 -1.25 -6.85
N ASP A 47 -0.97 -2.54 -6.81
CA ASP A 47 -0.71 -3.34 -8.01
C ASP A 47 -1.94 -3.41 -8.90
N LYS A 48 -3.11 -3.66 -8.30
CA LYS A 48 -4.38 -3.67 -9.02
C LYS A 48 -4.64 -2.33 -9.70
N TRP A 49 -4.45 -1.22 -8.98
CA TRP A 49 -4.67 0.11 -9.54
C TRP A 49 -3.70 0.41 -10.69
N LEU A 50 -2.42 0.07 -10.55
CA LEU A 50 -1.43 0.25 -11.62
C LEU A 50 -1.80 -0.55 -12.86
N ALA A 51 -2.22 -1.81 -12.71
CA ALA A 51 -2.66 -2.64 -13.81
C ALA A 51 -3.91 -2.06 -14.49
N ASP A 52 -4.93 -1.70 -13.70
CA ASP A 52 -6.19 -1.15 -14.19
C ASP A 52 -5.99 0.21 -14.91
N ASN A 53 -4.97 0.99 -14.55
CA ASN A 53 -4.71 2.34 -15.08
C ASN A 53 -3.51 2.42 -16.03
N ALA A 54 -2.86 1.29 -16.36
CA ALA A 54 -1.63 1.27 -17.17
C ALA A 54 -1.78 2.02 -18.50
N ALA A 55 -2.91 1.84 -19.20
CA ALA A 55 -3.18 2.51 -20.47
C ALA A 55 -3.36 4.03 -20.30
N ALA A 56 -4.08 4.47 -19.26
CA ALA A 56 -4.29 5.89 -18.98
C ALA A 56 -2.98 6.58 -18.59
N ILE A 57 -2.17 5.93 -17.77
CA ILE A 57 -0.82 6.40 -17.40
C ILE A 57 0.06 6.51 -18.64
N SER A 58 0.08 5.49 -19.51
CA SER A 58 0.87 5.53 -20.75
C SER A 58 0.42 6.65 -21.69
N ALA A 59 -0.90 6.86 -21.85
CA ALA A 59 -1.43 7.93 -22.68
C ALA A 59 -1.06 9.31 -22.14
N TYR A 60 -1.16 9.50 -20.82
CA TYR A 60 -0.76 10.75 -20.16
C TYR A 60 0.75 11.01 -20.28
N ASN A 61 1.58 9.98 -20.10
CA ASN A 61 3.03 10.11 -20.25
C ASN A 61 3.41 10.50 -21.68
N ALA A 62 2.81 9.85 -22.69
CA ALA A 62 3.04 10.21 -24.09
C ALA A 62 2.63 11.67 -24.38
N ASP A 63 1.55 12.13 -23.75
CA ASP A 63 1.10 13.50 -23.88
C ASP A 63 2.07 14.52 -23.28
N LEU A 64 2.60 14.21 -22.08
CA LEU A 64 3.61 15.03 -21.41
C LEU A 64 4.91 15.11 -22.22
N GLU A 65 5.35 14.01 -22.83
CA GLU A 65 6.54 14.02 -23.69
C GLU A 65 6.32 14.88 -24.95
N ALA A 66 5.12 14.86 -25.52
CA ALA A 66 4.80 15.60 -26.73
C ALA A 66 4.60 17.11 -26.48
N ARG A 67 3.93 17.48 -25.37
CA ARG A 67 3.47 18.85 -25.13
C ARG A 67 4.16 19.54 -23.96
N GLY A 68 4.93 18.80 -23.17
CA GLY A 68 5.46 19.26 -21.89
C GLY A 68 4.37 19.34 -20.81
N PRO A 69 4.74 19.70 -19.58
CA PRO A 69 3.79 19.90 -18.50
C PRO A 69 2.86 21.08 -18.81
N ALA A 70 1.56 20.90 -18.53
CA ALA A 70 0.54 21.92 -18.73
C ALA A 70 0.77 23.20 -17.90
N ILE A 71 1.51 23.08 -16.81
CA ILE A 71 1.91 24.20 -15.95
C ILE A 71 3.43 24.40 -16.13
N PRO A 72 3.88 25.60 -16.54
CA PRO A 72 5.29 25.87 -16.70
C PRO A 72 6.03 25.81 -15.35
N VAL A 73 7.22 25.21 -15.35
CA VAL A 73 8.09 25.11 -14.17
C VAL A 73 8.74 26.48 -13.85
N LEU A 74 8.13 27.23 -12.93
CA LEU A 74 8.55 28.61 -12.59
C LEU A 74 9.96 28.70 -11.99
N TRP A 75 10.44 27.64 -11.32
CA TRP A 75 11.76 27.58 -10.70
C TRP A 75 12.88 27.15 -11.66
N ALA A 76 12.54 26.65 -12.85
CA ALA A 76 13.52 26.25 -13.87
C ALA A 76 13.97 27.42 -14.75
N LYS A 77 13.33 28.60 -14.61
CA LYS A 77 13.79 29.85 -15.22
C LYS A 77 14.79 30.53 -14.29
N ARG A 78 16.07 30.19 -14.41
CA ARG A 78 17.16 30.95 -13.80
C ARG A 78 18.30 31.12 -14.77
#